data_AF-A0A7V2VI83-F1
#
_entry.id   AF-A0A7V2VI83-F1
#
_cell.length_a   1.000
_cell.length_b   1.000
_cell.length_c   1.000
_cell.angle_alpha   90.00
_cell.angle_beta   90.00
_cell.angle_gamma   90.00
#
_symmetry.space_group_name_H-M   'P 1'
#
loop_
_entity.id
_entity.type
_entity.pdbx_description
1 polymer ?
#
loop_
_entity_poly.entity_id
_entity_poly.type
_entity_poly.pdbx_seq_one_letter_code
_entity_poly.pdbx_strand_id
1 'polypeptide(L)'
;MNISRVFILASQPLFAEGVQSLLSGQPGIEVVGVAPADPGAFAQVQTATPDVVIIEAQGGEQSLLVAQVLKSIPSAKVVGLSLEDNRIHTYYQQSKQGHRVEDLLDTIREPVIPKSRSPKALRLFVLYQGHYGERILANIQNNAPRTWAVESWRAPSNLPPVVDDPLSFLPTHLPAADLVLSLGENGGAAQLLPGIVERTGARALIAPVDNVTWLPDGLIRQLRVWMAAIGVSAVFPKPFCSLTENCYNVRQQEIAFEDPWIGEFARQFGRPVLKIARDGEKITQIEVERDTACGCARFVARKLAGVDLREAVIQAGLFHHHYPCRATMRVDPGLDEPLIQAAGNFMRHAVEVEIVPLER
;
A
#
# COMPACT_ATOMS: atom_id res chain seq x y z
N MET A 1 -17.40 -5.81 -4.44
CA MET A 1 -17.31 -4.39 -4.03
C MET A 1 -18.24 -4.21 -2.84
N ASN A 2 -17.78 -3.61 -1.75
CA ASN A 2 -18.67 -3.29 -0.62
C ASN A 2 -19.50 -2.07 -1.03
N ILE A 3 -20.82 -2.22 -1.10
CA ILE A 3 -21.73 -1.13 -1.48
C ILE A 3 -21.88 -0.21 -0.27
N SER A 4 -21.65 1.08 -0.46
CA SER A 4 -21.83 2.10 0.58
C SER A 4 -23.29 2.53 0.61
N ARG A 5 -23.96 2.26 1.73
CA ARG A 5 -25.37 2.61 1.95
C ARG A 5 -25.47 4.03 2.48
N VAL A 6 -26.11 4.91 1.71
CA VAL A 6 -26.20 6.35 1.99
C VAL A 6 -27.62 6.74 2.34
N PHE A 7 -27.81 7.43 3.46
CA PHE A 7 -29.07 8.06 3.83
C PHE A 7 -28.92 9.58 3.78
N ILE A 8 -29.91 10.30 3.24
CA ILE A 8 -29.87 11.77 3.11
C ILE A 8 -30.88 12.40 4.07
N LEU A 9 -30.39 13.30 4.92
CA LEU A 9 -31.18 14.16 5.79
C LEU A 9 -31.04 15.61 5.29
N ALA A 10 -32.16 16.19 4.84
CA ALA A 10 -32.16 17.56 4.33
C ALA A 10 -33.41 18.29 4.76
N SER A 11 -33.28 19.56 5.10
CA SER A 11 -34.45 20.42 5.34
C SER A 11 -35.05 20.91 4.02
N GLN A 12 -34.23 21.05 2.98
CA GLN A 12 -34.64 21.50 1.65
C GLN A 12 -34.83 20.30 0.69
N PRO A 13 -36.04 20.11 0.11
CA PRO A 13 -36.31 19.03 -0.83
C PRO A 13 -35.40 19.08 -2.08
N LEU A 14 -35.17 20.27 -2.65
CA LEU A 14 -34.32 20.45 -3.82
C LEU A 14 -32.86 20.05 -3.55
N PHE A 15 -32.37 20.28 -2.32
CA PHE A 15 -31.05 19.84 -1.92
C PHE A 15 -30.97 18.31 -1.88
N ALA A 16 -31.93 17.66 -1.23
CA ALA A 16 -32.01 16.20 -1.18
C ALA A 16 -32.09 15.57 -2.57
N GLU A 17 -32.95 16.10 -3.46
CA GLU A 17 -33.09 15.62 -4.84
C GLU A 17 -31.78 15.79 -5.64
N GLY A 18 -31.11 16.94 -5.50
CA GLY A 18 -29.83 17.21 -6.15
C GLY A 18 -28.74 16.21 -5.71
N VAL A 19 -28.59 16.01 -4.40
CA VAL A 19 -27.61 15.06 -3.85
C VAL A 19 -27.96 13.63 -4.26
N GLN A 20 -29.24 13.23 -4.15
CA GLN A 20 -29.69 11.90 -4.54
C GLN A 20 -29.41 11.63 -6.01
N SER A 21 -29.69 12.59 -6.89
CA SER A 21 -29.44 12.48 -8.34
C SER A 21 -27.95 12.31 -8.65
N LEU A 22 -27.07 13.08 -7.99
CA LEU A 22 -25.62 12.97 -8.18
C LEU A 22 -25.05 11.62 -7.73
N LEU A 23 -25.62 11.03 -6.68
CA LEU A 23 -25.23 9.72 -6.15
C LEU A 23 -25.84 8.57 -6.94
N SER A 24 -27.04 8.76 -7.50
CA SER A 24 -27.76 7.76 -8.28
C SER A 24 -27.06 7.53 -9.62
N GLY A 25 -26.28 6.45 -9.70
CA GLY A 25 -25.47 6.10 -10.87
C GLY A 25 -23.98 5.96 -10.59
N GLN A 26 -23.53 6.30 -9.37
CA GLN A 26 -22.15 6.04 -8.95
C GLN A 26 -21.98 4.56 -8.57
N PRO A 27 -21.03 3.83 -9.19
CA PRO A 27 -20.81 2.42 -8.87
C PRO A 27 -20.36 2.26 -7.42
N GLY A 28 -21.03 1.35 -6.68
CA GLY A 28 -20.72 1.06 -5.29
C GLY A 28 -21.38 1.99 -4.27
N ILE A 29 -22.33 2.84 -4.68
CA ILE A 29 -23.16 3.67 -3.80
C ILE A 29 -24.63 3.28 -3.95
N GLU A 30 -25.33 3.08 -2.83
CA GLU A 30 -26.76 2.83 -2.79
C GLU A 30 -27.42 3.88 -1.88
N VAL A 31 -28.34 4.69 -2.43
CA VAL A 31 -29.13 5.62 -1.61
C VAL A 31 -30.30 4.82 -0.99
N VAL A 32 -30.24 4.61 0.32
CA VAL A 32 -31.15 3.73 1.06
C VAL A 32 -32.32 4.47 1.71
N GLY A 33 -32.29 5.80 1.67
CA GLY A 33 -33.39 6.63 2.14
C GLY A 33 -33.09 8.12 2.07
N VAL A 34 -34.15 8.91 2.04
CA VAL A 34 -34.15 10.37 2.07
C VAL A 34 -35.25 10.80 3.03
N ALA A 35 -34.94 11.67 3.98
CA ALA A 35 -35.92 12.18 4.93
C ALA A 35 -35.62 13.64 5.32
N PRO A 36 -36.63 14.37 5.83
CA PRO A 36 -36.41 15.68 6.44
C PRO A 36 -35.44 15.59 7.63
N ALA A 37 -34.68 16.65 7.89
CA ALA A 37 -33.75 16.73 9.03
C ALA A 37 -34.49 17.01 10.37
N ASP A 38 -35.50 16.19 10.70
CA ASP A 38 -36.34 16.33 11.91
C ASP A 38 -36.21 15.14 12.87
N PRO A 39 -36.68 15.26 14.13
CA PRO A 39 -36.61 14.17 15.11
C PRO A 39 -37.32 12.86 14.71
N GLY A 40 -38.31 12.91 13.81
CA GLY A 40 -39.04 11.73 13.34
C GLY A 40 -38.28 10.92 12.31
N ALA A 41 -37.34 11.55 11.59
CA ALA A 41 -36.53 10.89 10.57
C ALA A 41 -35.51 9.89 11.15
N PHE A 42 -35.06 10.06 12.41
CA PHE A 42 -34.04 9.20 13.02
C PHE A 42 -34.43 7.72 13.13
N ALA A 43 -35.72 7.43 13.33
CA ALA A 43 -36.22 6.04 13.32
C ALA A 43 -36.01 5.39 11.94
N GLN A 44 -36.17 6.16 10.88
CA GLN A 44 -35.95 5.70 9.50
C GLN A 44 -34.45 5.50 9.23
N VAL A 45 -33.60 6.42 9.70
CA VAL A 45 -32.14 6.28 9.57
C VAL A 45 -31.64 5.02 10.30
N GLN A 46 -32.12 4.77 11.52
CA GLN A 46 -31.76 3.55 12.28
C GLN A 46 -32.21 2.28 11.57
N THR A 47 -33.45 2.27 11.05
CA THR A 47 -34.01 1.11 10.33
C THR A 47 -33.26 0.83 9.03
N ALA A 48 -32.81 1.88 8.32
CA ALA A 48 -32.08 1.75 7.07
C ALA A 48 -30.62 1.27 7.24
N THR A 49 -30.08 1.33 8.46
CA THR A 49 -28.70 0.97 8.83
C THR A 49 -27.67 1.46 7.80
N PRO A 50 -27.54 2.78 7.57
CA PRO A 50 -26.63 3.33 6.58
C PRO A 50 -25.17 3.30 7.05
N ASP A 51 -24.25 3.21 6.08
CA ASP A 51 -22.82 3.41 6.29
C ASP A 51 -22.46 4.91 6.34
N VAL A 52 -23.23 5.72 5.60
CA VAL A 52 -23.04 7.17 5.48
C VAL A 52 -24.38 7.89 5.64
N VAL A 53 -24.40 8.95 6.46
CA VAL A 53 -25.53 9.87 6.55
C VAL A 53 -25.10 11.24 6.05
N ILE A 54 -25.73 11.73 4.99
CA ILE A 54 -25.51 13.08 4.47
C ILE A 54 -26.49 14.02 5.16
N ILE A 55 -26.01 15.14 5.66
CA ILE A 55 -26.81 16.15 6.34
C ILE A 55 -26.61 17.49 5.63
N GLU A 56 -27.70 18.17 5.30
CA GLU A 56 -27.67 19.57 4.87
C GLU A 56 -27.15 20.46 6.01
N ALA A 57 -26.07 21.20 5.75
CA ALA A 57 -25.44 22.07 6.73
C ALA A 57 -26.07 23.47 6.72
N GLN A 58 -26.76 23.82 7.81
CA GLN A 58 -27.31 25.15 8.05
C GLN A 58 -27.02 25.55 9.52
N GLY A 59 -26.01 26.40 9.74
CA GLY A 59 -25.73 27.02 11.05
C GLY A 59 -25.59 26.06 12.26
N GLY A 60 -26.05 26.52 13.43
CA GLY A 60 -25.89 25.81 14.71
C GLY A 60 -26.70 24.51 14.86
N GLU A 61 -27.75 24.32 14.05
CA GLU A 61 -28.60 23.12 14.08
C GLU A 61 -27.87 21.88 13.56
N GLN A 62 -26.92 22.06 12.65
CA GLN A 62 -26.11 20.99 12.09
C GLN A 62 -25.33 20.21 13.16
N SER A 63 -24.71 20.90 14.12
CA SER A 63 -23.90 20.27 15.17
C SER A 63 -24.73 19.35 16.05
N LEU A 64 -25.98 19.71 16.32
CA LEU A 64 -26.92 18.89 17.10
C LEU A 64 -27.36 17.66 16.32
N LEU A 65 -27.72 17.83 15.05
CA LEU A 65 -28.09 16.74 14.14
C LEU A 65 -26.94 15.73 13.97
N VAL A 66 -25.72 16.20 13.73
CA VAL A 66 -24.51 15.36 13.65
C VAL A 66 -24.33 14.55 14.93
N ALA A 67 -24.40 15.19 16.09
CA ALA A 67 -24.26 14.51 17.38
C ALA A 67 -25.36 13.46 17.62
N GLN A 68 -26.60 13.75 17.23
CA GLN A 68 -27.73 12.82 17.34
C GLN A 68 -27.58 11.60 16.42
N VAL A 69 -27.14 11.81 15.17
CA VAL A 69 -26.86 10.71 14.24
C VAL A 69 -25.73 9.83 14.78
N LEU A 70 -24.60 10.42 15.19
CA LEU A 70 -23.46 9.66 15.72
C LEU A 70 -23.81 8.89 17.00
N LYS A 71 -24.63 9.46 17.88
CA LYS A 71 -25.14 8.75 19.07
C LYS A 71 -26.04 7.57 18.71
N SER A 72 -26.87 7.73 17.68
CA SER A 72 -27.83 6.71 17.24
C SER A 72 -27.18 5.59 16.44
N ILE A 73 -26.18 5.94 15.60
CA ILE A 73 -25.49 5.01 14.72
C ILE A 73 -23.97 5.30 14.83
N PRO A 74 -23.30 4.80 15.89
CA PRO A 74 -21.89 5.12 16.15
C PRO A 74 -20.93 4.64 15.06
N SER A 75 -21.36 3.69 14.22
CA SER A 75 -20.59 3.17 13.10
C SER A 75 -20.68 4.00 11.83
N ALA A 76 -21.68 4.87 11.69
CA ALA A 76 -21.91 5.65 10.48
C ALA A 76 -20.91 6.81 10.35
N LYS A 77 -20.51 7.08 9.12
CA LYS A 77 -19.84 8.33 8.75
C LYS A 77 -20.91 9.39 8.50
N VAL A 78 -20.77 10.57 9.10
CA VAL A 78 -21.70 11.69 8.84
C VAL A 78 -21.00 12.70 7.94
N VAL A 79 -21.67 13.11 6.86
CA VAL A 79 -21.15 14.08 5.89
C VAL A 79 -22.06 15.30 5.89
N GLY A 80 -21.57 16.40 6.43
CA GLY A 80 -22.24 17.71 6.35
C GLY A 80 -21.89 18.41 5.05
N LEU A 81 -22.89 18.87 4.31
CA LEU A 81 -22.73 19.59 3.05
C LEU A 81 -23.34 20.98 3.17
N SER A 82 -22.52 22.01 3.01
CA SER A 82 -22.96 23.41 3.03
C SER A 82 -23.09 23.95 1.61
N LEU A 83 -24.29 24.44 1.27
CA LEU A 83 -24.53 25.10 -0.02
C LEU A 83 -24.00 26.54 -0.05
N GLU A 84 -23.87 27.20 1.11
CA GLU A 84 -23.46 28.61 1.19
C GLU A 84 -21.98 28.80 0.84
N ASP A 85 -21.13 27.86 1.23
CA ASP A 85 -19.68 27.93 1.03
C ASP A 85 -19.08 26.69 0.35
N ASN A 86 -19.93 25.79 -0.14
CA ASN A 86 -19.56 24.56 -0.86
C ASN A 86 -18.55 23.69 -0.09
N ARG A 87 -18.63 23.69 1.25
CA ARG A 87 -17.76 22.89 2.11
C ARG A 87 -18.38 21.53 2.42
N ILE A 88 -17.49 20.53 2.46
CA ILE A 88 -17.80 19.17 2.92
C ILE A 88 -17.15 18.97 4.28
N HIS A 89 -17.97 18.75 5.30
CA HIS A 89 -17.53 18.40 6.64
C HIS A 89 -17.75 16.90 6.87
N THR A 90 -16.75 16.20 7.39
CA THR A 90 -16.87 14.77 7.70
C THR A 90 -16.73 14.56 9.19
N TYR A 91 -17.71 13.87 9.80
CA TYR A 91 -17.75 13.55 11.22
C TYR A 91 -17.85 12.04 11.41
N TYR A 92 -17.24 11.55 12.48
CA TYR A 92 -17.30 10.16 12.91
C TYR A 92 -17.04 10.07 14.40
N GLN A 93 -17.47 8.98 15.02
CA GLN A 93 -17.24 8.71 16.42
C GLN A 93 -16.31 7.51 16.58
N GLN A 94 -15.37 7.62 17.53
CA GLN A 94 -14.54 6.51 18.00
C GLN A 94 -14.72 6.36 19.51
N SER A 95 -14.66 5.13 20.00
CA SER A 95 -14.68 4.83 21.43
C SER A 95 -13.55 3.86 21.75
N LYS A 96 -12.91 4.09 22.91
CA LYS A 96 -11.89 3.22 23.48
C LYS A 96 -12.18 3.06 24.98
N GLN A 97 -11.89 1.88 25.52
CA GLN A 97 -11.90 1.67 26.96
C GLN A 97 -10.53 2.09 27.50
N GLY A 98 -10.54 3.05 28.44
CA GLY A 98 -9.35 3.44 29.17
C GLY A 98 -9.29 2.70 30.50
N HIS A 99 -8.21 1.95 30.71
CA HIS A 99 -7.92 1.26 31.97
C HIS A 99 -6.73 1.91 32.71
N ARG A 100 -5.96 2.75 32.03
CA ARG A 100 -4.77 3.46 32.54
C ARG A 100 -4.60 4.81 31.84
N VAL A 101 -3.76 5.69 32.42
CA VAL A 101 -3.52 7.05 31.90
C VAL A 101 -2.88 7.02 30.51
N GLU A 102 -2.07 6.00 30.22
CA GLU A 102 -1.45 5.80 28.92
C GLU A 102 -2.49 5.66 27.81
N ASP A 103 -3.64 5.01 28.07
CA ASP A 103 -4.69 4.84 27.06
C ASP A 103 -5.34 6.19 26.67
N LEU A 104 -5.38 7.15 27.60
CA LEU A 104 -5.81 8.52 27.35
C LEU A 104 -4.74 9.30 26.55
N LEU A 105 -3.48 9.18 26.94
CA LEU A 105 -2.37 9.82 26.23
C LEU A 105 -2.25 9.33 24.79
N ASP A 106 -2.45 8.04 24.55
CA ASP A 106 -2.49 7.44 23.22
C ASP A 106 -3.66 7.99 22.40
N THR A 107 -4.84 8.12 23.01
CA THR A 107 -6.03 8.71 22.34
C THR A 107 -5.83 10.17 21.96
N ILE A 108 -5.11 10.96 22.78
CA ILE A 108 -4.81 12.38 22.50
C ILE A 108 -3.76 12.52 21.41
N ARG A 109 -2.75 11.64 21.41
CA ARG A 109 -1.65 11.65 20.44
C ARG A 109 -2.03 11.03 19.10
N GLU A 110 -3.04 10.17 19.08
CA GLU A 110 -3.54 9.56 17.85
C GLU A 110 -4.11 10.61 16.90
N PRO A 111 -3.60 10.69 15.66
CA PRO A 111 -4.18 11.58 14.67
C PRO A 111 -5.61 11.15 14.35
N VAL A 112 -6.50 12.13 14.17
CA VAL A 112 -7.92 11.97 13.82
C VAL A 112 -8.02 11.40 12.39
N ILE A 113 -7.86 10.08 12.27
CA ILE A 113 -7.92 9.31 11.02
C ILE A 113 -9.14 8.36 11.07
N PRO A 114 -10.01 8.31 10.04
CA PRO A 114 -11.15 7.40 10.03
C PRO A 114 -10.65 5.95 10.13
N LYS A 115 -11.26 5.15 11.01
CA LYS A 115 -10.97 3.72 11.31
C LYS A 115 -9.81 3.20 10.47
N SER A 116 -8.59 3.36 10.99
CA SER A 116 -7.37 2.84 10.39
C SER A 116 -7.63 1.41 9.93
N ARG A 117 -7.68 1.18 8.62
CA ARG A 117 -7.70 -0.19 8.09
C ARG A 117 -6.47 -0.88 8.67
N SER A 118 -6.63 -2.11 9.16
CA SER A 118 -5.48 -2.86 9.63
C SER A 118 -4.53 -3.08 8.45
N PRO A 119 -3.21 -2.86 8.61
CA PRO A 119 -2.21 -3.22 7.60
C PRO A 119 -2.38 -4.66 7.09
N LYS A 120 -2.81 -5.58 7.96
CA LYS A 120 -3.07 -6.99 7.62
C LYS A 120 -4.09 -7.19 6.50
N ALA A 121 -4.96 -6.22 6.22
CA ALA A 121 -5.93 -6.21 5.12
C ALA A 121 -5.53 -5.20 4.02
N LEU A 122 -4.25 -5.24 3.63
CA LEU A 122 -3.62 -4.31 2.70
C LEU A 122 -4.33 -4.27 1.35
N ARG A 123 -4.64 -3.07 0.85
CA ARG A 123 -4.94 -2.84 -0.57
C ARG A 123 -3.67 -2.36 -1.26
N LEU A 124 -3.12 -3.22 -2.10
CA LEU A 124 -1.96 -2.92 -2.91
C LEU A 124 -2.42 -2.56 -4.32
N PHE A 125 -1.98 -1.41 -4.81
CA PHE A 125 -2.12 -1.05 -6.22
C PHE A 125 -0.75 -1.12 -6.90
N VAL A 126 -0.65 -1.91 -7.95
CA VAL A 126 0.61 -2.15 -8.67
C VAL A 126 0.56 -1.50 -10.05
N LEU A 127 1.39 -0.47 -10.25
CA LEU A 127 1.74 -0.03 -11.59
C LEU A 127 2.81 -0.96 -12.14
N TYR A 128 2.66 -1.47 -13.36
CA TYR A 128 3.69 -2.32 -13.97
C TYR A 128 3.88 -2.06 -15.47
N GLN A 129 5.10 -2.36 -15.93
CA GLN A 129 5.48 -2.40 -17.34
C GLN A 129 6.30 -3.67 -17.62
N GLY A 130 6.36 -4.06 -18.89
CA GLY A 130 7.22 -5.14 -19.37
C GLY A 130 6.93 -6.52 -18.76
N HIS A 131 7.79 -7.47 -19.08
CA HIS A 131 7.68 -8.84 -18.59
C HIS A 131 8.21 -9.00 -17.17
N TYR A 132 9.15 -8.16 -16.71
CA TYR A 132 9.61 -8.22 -15.33
C TYR A 132 8.51 -7.76 -14.37
N GLY A 133 7.85 -6.65 -14.67
CA GLY A 133 6.72 -6.16 -13.88
C GLY A 133 5.59 -7.18 -13.80
N GLU A 134 5.23 -7.80 -14.93
CA GLU A 134 4.22 -8.86 -15.01
C GLU A 134 4.57 -10.09 -14.16
N ARG A 135 5.82 -10.55 -14.21
CA ARG A 135 6.28 -11.69 -13.39
C ARG A 135 6.28 -11.38 -11.90
N ILE A 136 6.71 -10.18 -11.50
CA ILE A 136 6.68 -9.74 -10.11
C ILE A 136 5.23 -9.66 -9.61
N LEU A 137 4.33 -9.04 -10.40
CA LEU A 137 2.91 -8.97 -10.07
C LEU A 137 2.31 -10.36 -9.89
N ALA A 138 2.59 -11.29 -10.80
CA ALA A 138 2.12 -12.67 -10.69
C ALA A 138 2.65 -13.37 -9.42
N ASN A 139 3.92 -13.17 -9.06
CA ASN A 139 4.46 -13.71 -7.81
C ASN A 139 3.74 -13.15 -6.58
N ILE A 140 3.49 -11.84 -6.56
CA ILE A 140 2.77 -11.17 -5.47
C ILE A 140 1.34 -11.72 -5.39
N GLN A 141 0.60 -11.77 -6.49
CA GLN A 141 -0.78 -12.29 -6.51
C GLN A 141 -0.87 -13.74 -6.04
N ASN A 142 0.11 -14.57 -6.38
CA ASN A 142 0.12 -15.99 -6.01
C ASN A 142 0.51 -16.26 -4.55
N ASN A 143 1.25 -15.35 -3.91
CA ASN A 143 1.87 -15.61 -2.61
C ASN A 143 1.53 -14.57 -1.53
N ALA A 144 0.79 -13.50 -1.87
CA ALA A 144 0.33 -12.54 -0.87
C ALA A 144 -0.69 -13.18 0.09
N PRO A 145 -0.78 -12.68 1.33
CA PRO A 145 -1.84 -13.07 2.25
C PRO A 145 -3.23 -12.92 1.60
N ARG A 146 -4.13 -13.88 1.84
CA ARG A 146 -5.50 -13.86 1.30
C ARG A 146 -6.33 -12.65 1.72
N THR A 147 -5.90 -11.96 2.79
CA THR A 147 -6.52 -10.74 3.30
C THR A 147 -6.14 -9.51 2.49
N TRP A 148 -5.11 -9.57 1.65
CA TRP A 148 -4.74 -8.47 0.77
C TRP A 148 -5.65 -8.42 -0.45
N ALA A 149 -5.92 -7.21 -0.93
CA ALA A 149 -6.47 -6.98 -2.25
C ALA A 149 -5.36 -6.41 -3.14
N VAL A 150 -5.06 -7.09 -4.25
CA VAL A 150 -4.00 -6.69 -5.18
C VAL A 150 -4.64 -6.28 -6.50
N GLU A 151 -4.71 -4.98 -6.74
CA GLU A 151 -5.16 -4.37 -7.98
C GLU A 151 -3.94 -3.93 -8.80
N SER A 152 -4.10 -3.84 -10.12
CA SER A 152 -2.98 -3.47 -10.98
C SER A 152 -3.39 -2.68 -12.20
N TRP A 153 -2.44 -1.93 -12.73
CA TRP A 153 -2.58 -1.24 -14.00
C TRP A 153 -1.28 -1.34 -14.79
N ARG A 154 -1.41 -1.76 -16.07
CA ARG A 154 -0.31 -1.79 -17.01
C ARG A 154 -0.12 -0.39 -17.60
N ALA A 155 0.96 0.28 -17.23
CA ALA A 155 1.26 1.61 -17.76
C ALA A 155 1.71 1.53 -19.23
N PRO A 156 1.45 2.57 -20.04
CA PRO A 156 1.93 2.64 -21.43
C PRO A 156 3.45 2.47 -21.49
N SER A 157 3.96 1.68 -22.44
CA SER A 157 5.40 1.41 -22.55
C SER A 157 6.17 2.53 -23.26
N ASN A 158 5.49 3.36 -24.05
CA ASN A 158 6.03 4.42 -24.89
C ASN A 158 5.93 5.83 -24.26
N LEU A 159 6.05 5.92 -22.94
CA LEU A 159 6.04 7.22 -22.26
C LEU A 159 7.27 8.06 -22.66
N PRO A 160 7.10 9.37 -22.90
CA PRO A 160 8.22 10.24 -23.20
C PRO A 160 9.18 10.35 -21.99
N PRO A 161 10.47 10.68 -22.21
CA PRO A 161 11.43 10.86 -21.11
C PRO A 161 11.02 11.93 -20.09
N VAL A 162 10.34 12.98 -20.57
CA VAL A 162 9.74 14.04 -19.77
C VAL A 162 8.25 14.05 -20.08
N VAL A 163 7.41 14.00 -19.06
CA VAL A 163 5.96 13.94 -19.18
C VAL A 163 5.38 15.29 -18.75
N ASP A 164 4.99 16.12 -19.72
CA ASP A 164 4.51 17.49 -19.46
C ASP A 164 3.12 17.50 -18.77
N ASP A 165 2.22 16.62 -19.19
CA ASP A 165 0.90 16.40 -18.56
C ASP A 165 0.75 14.93 -18.12
N PRO A 166 1.25 14.56 -16.92
CA PRO A 166 1.14 13.20 -16.39
C PRO A 166 -0.30 12.70 -16.26
N LEU A 167 -1.25 13.59 -15.97
CA LEU A 167 -2.63 13.22 -15.71
C LEU A 167 -3.32 12.68 -16.97
N SER A 168 -2.92 13.13 -18.16
CA SER A 168 -3.42 12.63 -19.45
C SER A 168 -3.14 11.15 -19.71
N PHE A 169 -2.11 10.59 -19.06
CA PHE A 169 -1.74 9.17 -19.20
C PHE A 169 -2.42 8.28 -18.16
N LEU A 170 -3.07 8.86 -17.16
CA LEU A 170 -3.70 8.12 -16.08
C LEU A 170 -5.12 7.69 -16.44
N PRO A 171 -5.55 6.49 -16.00
CA PRO A 171 -6.96 6.12 -16.05
C PRO A 171 -7.82 7.12 -15.28
N THR A 172 -9.03 7.36 -15.77
CA THR A 172 -9.99 8.26 -15.12
C THR A 172 -10.28 7.82 -13.69
N HIS A 173 -10.38 6.51 -13.46
CA HIS A 173 -10.62 5.91 -12.17
C HIS A 173 -9.52 4.91 -11.83
N LEU A 174 -9.00 5.01 -10.61
CA LEU A 174 -8.13 4.02 -10.01
C LEU A 174 -8.80 3.51 -8.71
N PRO A 175 -8.67 2.22 -8.38
CA PRO A 175 -9.24 1.69 -7.16
C PRO A 175 -8.53 2.30 -5.94
N ALA A 176 -9.28 2.50 -4.86
CA ALA A 176 -8.70 3.01 -3.62
C ALA A 176 -7.68 2.00 -3.05
N ALA A 177 -6.48 2.48 -2.70
CA ALA A 177 -5.37 1.66 -2.21
C ALA A 177 -4.81 2.20 -0.90
N ASP A 178 -4.11 1.35 -0.17
CA ASP A 178 -3.35 1.74 1.02
C ASP A 178 -1.87 1.94 0.66
N LEU A 179 -1.35 1.13 -0.26
CA LEU A 179 0.03 1.14 -0.76
C LEU A 179 0.08 1.10 -2.29
N VAL A 180 0.91 1.94 -2.89
CA VAL A 180 1.28 1.87 -4.31
C VAL A 180 2.64 1.19 -4.46
N LEU A 181 2.75 0.23 -5.38
CA LEU A 181 4.00 -0.38 -5.81
C LEU A 181 4.28 -0.03 -7.27
N SER A 182 5.43 0.58 -7.55
CA SER A 182 5.87 0.93 -8.90
C SER A 182 6.81 -0.14 -9.49
N LEU A 183 6.36 -0.82 -10.52
CA LEU A 183 7.16 -1.73 -11.34
C LEU A 183 7.37 -1.13 -12.75
N GLY A 184 7.58 0.18 -12.82
CA GLY A 184 7.90 0.90 -14.04
C GLY A 184 9.31 0.62 -14.55
N GLU A 185 9.47 0.54 -15.87
CA GLU A 185 10.71 0.25 -16.59
C GLU A 185 11.23 1.48 -17.37
N ASN A 186 10.76 2.68 -17.05
CA ASN A 186 11.29 3.95 -17.54
C ASN A 186 10.95 5.13 -16.62
N GLY A 187 11.65 6.26 -16.80
CA GLY A 187 11.45 7.48 -16.01
C GLY A 187 10.09 8.14 -16.22
N GLY A 188 9.45 7.93 -17.37
CA GLY A 188 8.09 8.41 -17.63
C GLY A 188 7.07 7.76 -16.68
N ALA A 189 7.18 6.46 -16.46
CA ALA A 189 6.30 5.74 -15.53
C ALA A 189 6.45 6.24 -14.09
N ALA A 190 7.67 6.59 -13.67
CA ALA A 190 7.91 7.17 -12.36
C ALA A 190 7.30 8.58 -12.20
N GLN A 191 7.22 9.36 -13.28
CA GLN A 191 6.55 10.68 -13.29
C GLN A 191 5.03 10.58 -13.12
N LEU A 192 4.42 9.41 -13.35
CA LEU A 192 2.98 9.19 -13.13
C LEU A 192 2.61 8.92 -11.66
N LEU A 193 3.60 8.60 -10.81
CA LEU A 193 3.35 8.16 -9.42
C LEU A 193 2.60 9.16 -8.55
N PRO A 194 2.85 10.49 -8.62
CA PRO A 194 2.09 11.46 -7.84
C PRO A 194 0.58 11.40 -8.11
N GLY A 195 0.18 11.40 -9.39
CA GLY A 195 -1.24 11.33 -9.75
C GLY A 195 -1.87 9.98 -9.44
N ILE A 196 -1.09 8.88 -9.47
CA ILE A 196 -1.58 7.56 -9.04
C ILE A 196 -1.85 7.56 -7.54
N VAL A 197 -0.90 8.06 -6.74
CA VAL A 197 -1.05 8.14 -5.28
C VAL A 197 -2.26 9.00 -4.90
N GLU A 198 -2.43 10.15 -5.56
CA GLU A 198 -3.59 11.03 -5.35
C GLU A 198 -4.91 10.34 -5.72
N ARG A 199 -5.03 9.75 -6.91
CA ARG A 199 -6.27 9.09 -7.38
C ARG A 199 -6.63 7.84 -6.58
N THR A 200 -5.63 7.12 -6.06
CA THR A 200 -5.85 5.92 -5.24
C THR A 200 -6.06 6.26 -3.76
N GLY A 201 -5.67 7.46 -3.32
CA GLY A 201 -5.66 7.84 -1.89
C GLY A 201 -4.68 7.03 -1.06
N ALA A 202 -3.64 6.47 -1.68
CA ALA A 202 -2.64 5.64 -1.01
C ALA A 202 -1.84 6.46 0.01
N ARG A 203 -1.43 5.79 1.08
CA ARG A 203 -0.68 6.39 2.21
C ARG A 203 0.81 6.11 2.14
N ALA A 204 1.18 5.14 1.31
CA ALA A 204 2.55 4.74 1.11
C ALA A 204 2.86 4.44 -0.36
N LEU A 205 4.13 4.57 -0.72
CA LEU A 205 4.70 4.28 -2.03
C LEU A 205 6.00 3.46 -1.88
N ILE A 206 6.09 2.35 -2.61
CA ILE A 206 7.33 1.62 -2.84
C ILE A 206 7.71 1.79 -4.32
N ALA A 207 8.86 2.41 -4.58
CA ALA A 207 9.38 2.62 -5.93
C ALA A 207 10.82 2.05 -6.03
N PRO A 208 10.97 0.74 -6.27
CA PRO A 208 12.25 0.08 -6.30
C PRO A 208 13.16 0.54 -7.44
N VAL A 209 14.47 0.53 -7.17
CA VAL A 209 15.53 0.87 -8.11
C VAL A 209 16.31 -0.40 -8.43
N ASP A 210 15.78 -1.22 -9.34
CA ASP A 210 16.51 -2.38 -9.89
C ASP A 210 17.36 -2.00 -11.11
N ASN A 211 17.10 -0.83 -11.70
CA ASN A 211 17.89 -0.21 -12.75
C ASN A 211 17.82 1.31 -12.63
N VAL A 212 18.97 1.94 -12.34
CA VAL A 212 19.09 3.39 -12.13
C VAL A 212 18.69 4.23 -13.34
N THR A 213 18.67 3.66 -14.56
CA THR A 213 18.21 4.40 -15.74
C THR A 213 16.69 4.55 -15.77
N TRP A 214 15.95 3.69 -15.06
CA TRP A 214 14.49 3.76 -14.98
C TRP A 214 14.01 4.69 -13.88
N LEU A 215 14.78 4.78 -12.79
CA LEU A 215 14.49 5.68 -11.68
C LEU A 215 15.78 6.37 -11.21
N PRO A 216 16.20 7.47 -11.88
CA PRO A 216 17.42 8.20 -11.52
C PRO A 216 17.28 8.97 -10.20
N ASP A 217 18.40 9.24 -9.53
CA ASP A 217 18.44 9.93 -8.23
C ASP A 217 17.75 11.31 -8.23
N GLY A 218 17.82 12.03 -9.35
CA GLY A 218 17.13 13.31 -9.51
C GLY A 218 15.61 13.16 -9.36
N LEU A 219 15.04 12.14 -10.00
CA LEU A 219 13.62 11.84 -9.94
C LEU A 219 13.22 11.27 -8.58
N ILE A 220 14.08 10.45 -7.95
CA ILE A 220 13.88 10.00 -6.56
C ILE A 220 13.76 11.19 -5.61
N ARG A 221 14.65 12.19 -5.73
CA ARG A 221 14.58 13.40 -4.89
C ARG A 221 13.27 14.17 -5.11
N GLN A 222 12.85 14.34 -6.36
CA GLN A 222 11.57 14.99 -6.69
C GLN A 222 10.38 14.25 -6.08
N LEU A 223 10.32 12.93 -6.28
CA LEU A 223 9.25 12.10 -5.71
C LEU A 223 9.23 12.16 -4.19
N ARG A 224 10.39 12.13 -3.51
CA ARG A 224 10.46 12.29 -2.04
C ARG A 224 9.85 13.60 -1.58
N VAL A 225 10.20 14.72 -2.22
CA VAL A 225 9.65 16.04 -1.87
C VAL A 225 8.13 16.06 -2.09
N TRP A 226 7.64 15.56 -3.22
CA TRP A 226 6.22 15.53 -3.52
C TRP A 226 5.43 14.65 -2.55
N MET A 227 5.89 13.41 -2.31
CA MET A 227 5.21 12.49 -1.41
C MET A 227 5.17 13.03 0.02
N ALA A 228 6.27 13.62 0.51
CA ALA A 228 6.31 14.27 1.81
C ALA A 228 5.32 15.45 1.91
N ALA A 229 5.19 16.27 0.86
CA ALA A 229 4.27 17.40 0.83
C ALA A 229 2.80 17.00 0.95
N ILE A 230 2.44 15.78 0.51
CA ILE A 230 1.08 15.22 0.62
C ILE A 230 0.93 14.20 1.76
N GLY A 231 1.93 14.08 2.64
CA GLY A 231 1.88 13.19 3.80
C GLY A 231 1.96 11.69 3.48
N VAL A 232 2.58 11.32 2.35
CA VAL A 232 2.75 9.94 1.90
C VAL A 232 4.17 9.45 2.18
N SER A 233 4.29 8.30 2.84
CA SER A 233 5.60 7.66 3.06
C SER A 233 6.10 7.02 1.77
N ALA A 234 7.33 7.32 1.34
CA ALA A 234 7.88 6.82 0.09
C ALA A 234 9.28 6.23 0.28
N VAL A 235 9.45 4.96 -0.13
CA VAL A 235 10.72 4.25 -0.07
C VAL A 235 11.19 3.81 -1.46
N PHE A 236 12.52 3.78 -1.62
CA PHE A 236 13.17 3.56 -2.91
C PHE A 236 14.25 2.46 -2.80
N PRO A 237 13.86 1.21 -2.51
CA PRO A 237 14.81 0.12 -2.26
C PRO A 237 15.69 -0.15 -3.49
N LYS A 238 17.01 -0.15 -3.27
CA LYS A 238 18.04 -0.37 -4.28
C LYS A 238 19.02 -1.48 -3.85
N PRO A 239 18.93 -2.71 -4.42
CA PRO A 239 17.89 -3.22 -5.32
C PRO A 239 16.56 -3.44 -4.58
N PHE A 240 15.49 -3.86 -5.26
CA PHE A 240 14.17 -4.05 -4.63
C PHE A 240 14.23 -5.00 -3.42
N CYS A 241 14.95 -6.11 -3.55
CA CYS A 241 15.15 -7.07 -2.46
C CYS A 241 16.03 -6.57 -1.32
N SER A 242 16.42 -5.28 -1.28
CA SER A 242 17.03 -4.68 -0.09
C SER A 242 16.03 -4.31 1.00
N LEU A 243 14.75 -4.19 0.65
CA LEU A 243 13.67 -3.77 1.54
C LEU A 243 13.46 -4.76 2.69
N THR A 244 13.39 -4.24 3.92
CA THR A 244 12.94 -4.93 5.13
C THR A 244 11.74 -4.17 5.72
N GLU A 245 11.23 -4.62 6.86
CA GLU A 245 10.10 -4.00 7.56
C GLU A 245 10.38 -2.57 8.03
N ASN A 246 11.65 -2.18 8.15
CA ASN A 246 12.08 -0.93 8.77
C ASN A 246 13.26 -0.25 8.08
N CYS A 247 13.91 -0.87 7.09
CA CYS A 247 14.97 -0.24 6.32
C CYS A 247 15.00 -0.69 4.86
N TYR A 248 15.75 0.03 4.03
CA TYR A 248 16.06 -0.37 2.66
C TYR A 248 17.45 0.10 2.26
N ASN A 249 17.93 -0.39 1.11
CA ASN A 249 19.31 -0.30 0.63
C ASN A 249 20.29 -1.13 1.47
N VAL A 250 21.58 -0.93 1.25
CA VAL A 250 22.68 -1.71 1.83
C VAL A 250 23.82 -0.82 2.27
N ARG A 251 24.67 -1.36 3.15
CA ARG A 251 25.94 -0.75 3.57
C ARG A 251 25.69 0.66 4.11
N GLN A 252 26.53 1.61 3.71
CA GLN A 252 26.48 3.01 4.13
C GLN A 252 25.29 3.78 3.53
N GLN A 253 24.48 3.15 2.66
CA GLN A 253 23.30 3.78 2.04
C GLN A 253 21.98 3.33 2.67
N GLU A 254 22.03 2.53 3.74
CA GLU A 254 20.83 2.05 4.41
C GLU A 254 20.01 3.21 4.97
N ILE A 255 18.71 3.20 4.72
CA ILE A 255 17.78 4.23 5.16
C ILE A 255 16.68 3.55 5.98
N ALA A 256 16.54 3.97 7.24
CA ALA A 256 15.44 3.57 8.10
C ALA A 256 14.15 4.30 7.72
N PHE A 257 13.01 3.63 7.91
CA PHE A 257 11.69 4.20 7.78
C PHE A 257 10.74 3.58 8.80
N GLU A 258 9.63 4.25 9.07
CA GLU A 258 8.53 3.72 9.85
C GLU A 258 7.24 3.95 9.08
N ASP A 259 6.69 2.89 8.52
CA ASP A 259 5.38 2.92 7.86
C ASP A 259 4.73 1.54 7.95
N PRO A 260 3.52 1.43 8.52
CA PRO A 260 2.88 0.15 8.76
C PRO A 260 2.48 -0.60 7.48
N TRP A 261 2.22 0.11 6.38
CA TRP A 261 1.82 -0.47 5.10
C TRP A 261 3.02 -1.01 4.33
N ILE A 262 4.11 -0.24 4.29
CA ILE A 262 5.39 -0.69 3.72
C ILE A 262 5.93 -1.86 4.56
N GLY A 263 5.86 -1.78 5.88
CA GLY A 263 6.28 -2.85 6.78
C GLY A 263 5.44 -4.13 6.60
N GLU A 264 4.13 -4.01 6.38
CA GLU A 264 3.30 -5.17 6.04
C GLU A 264 3.69 -5.79 4.70
N PHE A 265 3.91 -4.97 3.67
CA PHE A 265 4.40 -5.49 2.40
C PHE A 265 5.74 -6.22 2.58
N ALA A 266 6.66 -5.58 3.28
CA ALA A 266 8.01 -6.06 3.51
C ALA A 266 8.07 -7.31 4.38
N ARG A 267 7.05 -7.62 5.22
CA ARG A 267 6.96 -8.92 5.91
C ARG A 267 6.84 -10.10 4.94
N GLN A 268 6.22 -9.89 3.78
CA GLN A 268 5.96 -10.94 2.79
C GLN A 268 6.98 -10.91 1.65
N PHE A 269 7.36 -9.71 1.21
CA PHE A 269 8.20 -9.48 0.04
C PHE A 269 9.31 -8.46 0.32
N GLY A 270 10.56 -8.88 0.27
CA GLY A 270 11.71 -8.02 0.56
C GLY A 270 13.05 -8.75 0.50
N ARG A 271 13.94 -8.45 1.45
CA ARG A 271 15.21 -9.14 1.66
C ARG A 271 14.95 -10.57 2.11
N PRO A 272 15.37 -11.61 1.38
CA PRO A 272 14.92 -12.98 1.63
C PRO A 272 15.21 -13.42 3.07
N VAL A 273 14.26 -14.13 3.67
CA VAL A 273 14.42 -14.83 4.95
C VAL A 273 13.97 -16.27 4.75
N LEU A 274 14.85 -17.19 5.07
CA LEU A 274 14.69 -18.63 4.85
C LEU A 274 14.83 -19.35 6.18
N LYS A 275 14.17 -20.49 6.29
CA LYS A 275 14.35 -21.43 7.39
C LYS A 275 14.69 -22.80 6.83
N ILE A 276 15.87 -23.31 7.18
CA ILE A 276 16.43 -24.52 6.54
C ILE A 276 16.32 -25.72 7.47
N ALA A 277 15.58 -26.74 7.04
CA ALA A 277 15.57 -28.05 7.66
C ALA A 277 16.66 -28.94 7.04
N ARG A 278 17.32 -29.74 7.88
CA ARG A 278 18.45 -30.59 7.49
C ARG A 278 18.39 -31.98 8.11
N ASP A 279 18.96 -32.94 7.39
CA ASP A 279 19.27 -34.29 7.87
C ASP A 279 20.77 -34.53 7.66
N GLY A 280 21.52 -34.59 8.76
CA GLY A 280 22.98 -34.56 8.73
C GLY A 280 23.54 -33.33 8.00
N GLU A 281 24.26 -33.58 6.91
CA GLU A 281 24.88 -32.55 6.04
C GLU A 281 24.02 -32.17 4.84
N LYS A 282 22.77 -32.64 4.72
CA LYS A 282 21.90 -32.36 3.58
C LYS A 282 20.70 -31.51 3.94
N ILE A 283 20.35 -30.58 3.06
CA ILE A 283 19.12 -29.81 3.12
C ILE A 283 17.94 -30.72 2.74
N THR A 284 16.95 -30.83 3.61
CA THR A 284 15.73 -31.61 3.34
C THR A 284 14.58 -30.73 2.87
N GLN A 285 14.43 -29.56 3.49
CA GLN A 285 13.36 -28.61 3.18
C GLN A 285 13.80 -27.18 3.48
N ILE A 286 13.28 -26.23 2.72
CA ILE A 286 13.44 -24.80 3.00
C ILE A 286 12.06 -24.16 3.05
N GLU A 287 11.75 -23.55 4.19
CA GLU A 287 10.60 -22.65 4.34
C GLU A 287 11.04 -21.23 3.98
N VAL A 288 10.22 -20.54 3.18
CA VAL A 288 10.46 -19.14 2.79
C VAL A 288 9.56 -18.26 3.63
N GLU A 289 10.11 -17.70 4.71
CA GLU A 289 9.39 -16.80 5.61
C GLU A 289 9.15 -15.44 4.95
N ARG A 290 10.13 -14.95 4.20
CA ARG A 290 10.01 -13.77 3.36
C ARG A 290 10.63 -14.01 1.99
N ASP A 291 9.83 -13.85 0.94
CA ASP A 291 10.29 -14.01 -0.44
C ASP A 291 10.90 -12.71 -0.96
N THR A 292 11.67 -12.78 -2.04
CA THR A 292 11.89 -11.56 -2.84
C THR A 292 10.64 -11.26 -3.64
N ALA A 293 10.32 -9.99 -3.87
CA ALA A 293 9.11 -9.63 -4.63
C ALA A 293 9.06 -10.32 -6.02
N CYS A 294 10.23 -10.53 -6.63
CA CYS A 294 10.35 -11.22 -7.91
C CYS A 294 10.20 -12.75 -7.85
N GLY A 295 10.17 -13.39 -6.68
CA GLY A 295 10.03 -14.85 -6.53
C GLY A 295 11.34 -15.64 -6.56
N CYS A 296 12.48 -14.93 -6.50
CA CYS A 296 13.80 -15.56 -6.56
C CYS A 296 14.07 -16.43 -5.32
N ALA A 297 13.65 -16.01 -4.11
CA ALA A 297 13.89 -16.79 -2.91
C ALA A 297 13.17 -18.14 -2.96
N ARG A 298 11.88 -18.15 -3.37
CA ARG A 298 11.15 -19.39 -3.60
C ARG A 298 11.76 -20.27 -4.70
N PHE A 299 12.29 -19.66 -5.76
CA PHE A 299 12.99 -20.42 -6.80
C PHE A 299 14.25 -21.10 -6.26
N VAL A 300 15.10 -20.35 -5.57
CA VAL A 300 16.35 -20.86 -4.99
C VAL A 300 16.05 -21.91 -3.92
N ALA A 301 15.07 -21.67 -3.04
CA ALA A 301 14.65 -22.61 -2.01
C ALA A 301 14.28 -24.00 -2.56
N ARG A 302 13.53 -24.05 -3.67
CA ARG A 302 13.19 -25.31 -4.35
C ARG A 302 14.41 -26.04 -4.93
N LYS A 303 15.42 -25.28 -5.36
CA LYS A 303 16.64 -25.83 -5.99
C LYS A 303 17.68 -26.32 -4.98
N LEU A 304 17.64 -25.79 -3.76
CA LEU A 304 18.54 -26.18 -2.68
C LEU A 304 18.13 -27.47 -1.95
N ALA A 305 16.90 -27.97 -2.14
CA ALA A 305 16.50 -29.25 -1.57
C ALA A 305 17.42 -30.38 -2.08
N GLY A 306 18.02 -31.13 -1.16
CA GLY A 306 18.98 -32.20 -1.43
C GLY A 306 20.45 -31.77 -1.56
N VAL A 307 20.74 -30.46 -1.52
CA VAL A 307 22.11 -29.92 -1.59
C VAL A 307 22.86 -30.13 -0.26
N ASP A 308 24.17 -30.38 -0.32
CA ASP A 308 25.06 -30.45 0.85
C ASP A 308 25.22 -29.06 1.49
N LEU A 309 25.18 -28.98 2.82
CA LEU A 309 25.30 -27.71 3.55
C LEU A 309 26.57 -26.94 3.18
N ARG A 310 27.69 -27.62 2.90
CA ARG A 310 28.96 -26.98 2.52
C ARG A 310 28.89 -26.29 1.16
N GLU A 311 28.02 -26.77 0.29
CA GLU A 311 27.82 -26.20 -1.05
C GLU A 311 26.64 -25.22 -1.11
N ALA A 312 25.77 -25.21 -0.09
CA ALA A 312 24.49 -24.52 -0.13
C ALA A 312 24.61 -23.02 -0.46
N VAL A 313 25.57 -22.31 0.14
CA VAL A 313 25.78 -20.87 -0.11
C VAL A 313 26.25 -20.63 -1.55
N ILE A 314 27.17 -21.45 -2.05
CA ILE A 314 27.67 -21.34 -3.43
C ILE A 314 26.53 -21.62 -4.41
N GLN A 315 25.79 -22.71 -4.20
CA GLN A 315 24.64 -23.10 -5.01
C GLN A 315 23.53 -22.05 -4.99
N ALA A 316 23.26 -21.42 -3.84
CA ALA A 316 22.28 -20.35 -3.72
C ALA A 316 22.64 -19.16 -4.63
N GLY A 317 23.91 -18.78 -4.66
CA GLY A 317 24.42 -17.76 -5.58
C GLY A 317 24.25 -18.15 -7.06
N LEU A 318 24.60 -19.38 -7.42
CA LEU A 318 24.45 -19.89 -8.79
C LEU A 318 22.99 -19.94 -9.24
N PHE A 319 22.09 -20.46 -8.40
CA PHE A 319 20.66 -20.50 -8.69
C PHE A 319 20.06 -19.10 -8.79
N HIS A 320 20.50 -18.15 -7.97
CA HIS A 320 20.13 -16.74 -8.11
C HIS A 320 20.54 -16.19 -9.50
N HIS A 321 21.75 -16.47 -9.97
CA HIS A 321 22.21 -16.02 -11.30
C HIS A 321 21.42 -16.64 -12.47
N HIS A 322 20.92 -17.87 -12.30
CA HIS A 322 20.04 -18.50 -13.29
C HIS A 322 18.59 -17.99 -13.23
N TYR A 323 18.22 -17.27 -12.15
CA TYR A 323 16.91 -16.65 -12.06
C TYR A 323 16.86 -15.37 -12.91
N PRO A 324 15.75 -15.09 -13.63
CA PRO A 324 15.64 -13.85 -14.39
C PRO A 324 15.32 -12.69 -13.43
N CYS A 325 16.35 -12.24 -12.73
CA CYS A 325 16.32 -11.12 -11.79
C CYS A 325 16.17 -9.79 -12.54
N ARG A 326 15.41 -8.86 -11.96
CA ARG A 326 15.21 -7.52 -12.53
C ARG A 326 16.40 -6.59 -12.26
N ALA A 327 17.19 -6.88 -11.23
CA ALA A 327 18.35 -6.08 -10.86
C ALA A 327 19.41 -6.09 -11.98
N THR A 328 19.89 -4.91 -12.34
CA THR A 328 20.82 -4.73 -13.44
C THR A 328 22.21 -5.30 -13.15
N MET A 329 22.87 -5.77 -14.22
CA MET A 329 24.29 -6.14 -14.22
C MET A 329 25.23 -4.92 -14.34
N ARG A 330 24.70 -3.73 -14.63
CA ARG A 330 25.50 -2.50 -14.68
C ARG A 330 25.95 -2.11 -13.27
N VAL A 331 27.20 -1.70 -13.14
CA VAL A 331 27.75 -1.18 -11.89
C VAL A 331 26.96 0.07 -11.48
N ASP A 332 26.41 0.04 -10.26
CA ASP A 332 25.79 1.21 -9.64
C ASP A 332 26.88 2.12 -9.08
N PRO A 333 26.97 3.40 -9.50
CA PRO A 333 28.02 4.30 -9.03
C PRO A 333 28.00 4.55 -7.51
N GLY A 334 26.85 4.39 -6.85
CA GLY A 334 26.73 4.56 -5.42
C GLY A 334 27.20 3.34 -4.62
N LEU A 335 27.06 2.13 -5.16
CA LEU A 335 27.42 0.89 -4.48
C LEU A 335 28.78 0.31 -4.91
N ASP A 336 29.34 0.81 -6.02
CA ASP A 336 30.55 0.30 -6.67
C ASP A 336 30.46 -1.20 -7.03
N GLU A 337 29.23 -1.69 -7.24
CA GLU A 337 28.95 -3.05 -7.69
C GLU A 337 27.63 -3.11 -8.49
N PRO A 338 27.42 -4.15 -9.29
CA PRO A 338 26.13 -4.40 -9.93
C PRO A 338 25.01 -4.61 -8.91
N LEU A 339 23.81 -4.09 -9.19
CA LEU A 339 22.64 -4.32 -8.31
C LEU A 339 22.28 -5.82 -8.21
N ILE A 340 22.53 -6.60 -9.26
CA ILE A 340 22.36 -8.06 -9.22
C ILE A 340 23.36 -8.74 -8.26
N GLN A 341 24.55 -8.16 -8.06
CA GLN A 341 25.53 -8.68 -7.10
C GLN A 341 25.03 -8.48 -5.67
N ALA A 342 24.50 -7.29 -5.35
CA ALA A 342 23.86 -7.02 -4.07
C ALA A 342 22.67 -7.97 -3.81
N ALA A 343 21.83 -8.20 -4.82
CA ALA A 343 20.72 -9.15 -4.75
C ALA A 343 21.21 -10.59 -4.47
N GLY A 344 22.28 -11.02 -5.14
CA GLY A 344 22.90 -12.33 -4.93
C GLY A 344 23.56 -12.47 -3.56
N ASN A 345 24.15 -11.39 -3.03
CA ASN A 345 24.69 -11.34 -1.67
C ASN A 345 23.58 -11.56 -0.63
N PHE A 346 22.41 -10.94 -0.81
CA PHE A 346 21.28 -11.18 0.10
C PHE A 346 20.80 -12.63 0.09
N MET A 347 20.74 -13.26 -1.08
CA MET A 347 20.35 -14.66 -1.19
C MET A 347 21.35 -15.59 -0.50
N ARG A 348 22.65 -15.36 -0.73
CA ARG A 348 23.73 -16.11 -0.08
C ARG A 348 23.68 -15.95 1.43
N HIS A 349 23.51 -14.73 1.90
CA HIS A 349 23.41 -14.42 3.32
C HIS A 349 22.20 -15.11 3.98
N ALA A 350 21.03 -15.10 3.32
CA ALA A 350 19.83 -15.77 3.82
C ALA A 350 20.00 -17.30 3.98
N VAL A 351 20.90 -17.91 3.22
CA VAL A 351 21.28 -19.33 3.39
C VAL A 351 22.36 -19.48 4.45
N GLU A 352 23.38 -18.62 4.42
CA GLU A 352 24.53 -18.65 5.33
C GLU A 352 24.11 -18.60 6.80
N VAL A 353 23.21 -17.68 7.17
CA VAL A 353 22.75 -17.52 8.56
C VAL A 353 22.04 -18.76 9.13
N GLU A 354 21.48 -19.61 8.27
CA GLU A 354 20.76 -20.83 8.67
C GLU A 354 21.69 -22.05 8.78
N ILE A 355 22.88 -22.00 8.19
CA ILE A 355 23.80 -23.15 8.14
C ILE A 355 25.06 -22.96 9.00
N VAL A 356 25.43 -21.72 9.32
CA VAL A 356 26.54 -21.43 10.25
C VAL A 356 26.07 -21.80 11.67
N PRO A 357 26.88 -22.55 12.46
CA PRO A 357 26.51 -22.83 13.84
C PRO A 357 26.35 -21.52 14.61
N LEU A 358 25.20 -21.32 15.27
CA LEU A 358 25.11 -20.37 16.35
C LEU A 358 26.10 -20.84 17.42
N GLU A 359 27.24 -20.15 17.54
CA GLU A 359 28.14 -20.33 18.69
C GLU A 359 27.28 -20.17 19.96
N ARG A 360 27.15 -21.26 20.72
CA ARG A 360 26.36 -21.33 21.95
C ARG A 360 27.16 -20.81 23.13
#